data_AF-A0A496Y603-F1
#
_entry.id   AF-A0A496Y603-F1
#
_cell.length_a   1.000
_cell.length_b   1.000
_cell.length_c   1.000
_cell.angle_alpha   90.00
_cell.angle_beta   90.00
_cell.angle_gamma   90.00
#
_symmetry.space_group_name_H-M   'P 1'
#
loop_
_entity.id
_entity.type
_entity.pdbx_description
1 polymer ?
#
loop_
_entity_poly.entity_id
_entity_poly.type
_entity_poly.pdbx_seq_one_letter_code
_entity_poly.pdbx_strand_id
1 'polypeptide(L)'
;MDESFRDVLQHFVLPRPDSQEIMKVILILLLLVLLLFAVSYLRSYIIKLRERSSLLKSARRRRLSPEEIELVLTAAESNPKTDPKQIFNSVRDFHRLFDPWMHELSAKAENDPQARRKLDGIFALRKKLFGEVAYHFGKLTSTIQLRSGQKLQLQFSYEGQNMSAPSVVLDVDAAAITVANPCLKGEFLRFNKGDLFKVSFFRDNDGYYQFETHALRSSDSSRPHFLFLAHAEKIQRIQSREFYRLNTRIPFKFRRFAWNDDLENRYLPGMEKLEMEMEGVILDISG
;
A
#
# COMPACT_ATOMS: atom_id res chain seq x y z
N MET A 1 21.52 30.08 82.99
CA MET A 1 20.50 29.49 82.11
C MET A 1 19.31 29.21 83.01
N ASP A 2 18.20 29.91 82.77
CA ASP A 2 17.05 30.01 83.67
C ASP A 2 16.41 28.62 83.92
N GLU A 3 16.02 28.30 85.15
CA GLU A 3 15.42 26.99 85.49
C GLU A 3 14.09 26.76 84.73
N SER A 4 13.36 27.85 84.45
CA SER A 4 12.16 27.84 83.61
C SER A 4 12.43 27.31 82.19
N PHE A 5 13.64 27.49 81.65
CA PHE A 5 13.98 27.02 80.31
C PHE A 5 14.29 25.51 80.29
N ARG A 6 14.74 24.94 81.42
CA ARG A 6 15.01 23.49 81.54
C ARG A 6 13.73 22.67 81.61
N ASP A 7 12.71 23.14 82.32
CA ASP A 7 11.40 22.48 82.39
C ASP A 7 10.69 22.47 81.04
N VAL A 8 10.79 23.59 80.31
CA VAL A 8 10.27 23.67 78.94
C VAL A 8 11.01 22.68 78.02
N LEU A 9 12.34 22.57 78.13
CA LEU A 9 13.13 21.63 77.33
C LEU A 9 12.82 20.15 77.63
N GLN A 10 12.40 19.79 78.85
CA GLN A 10 11.97 18.41 79.16
C GLN A 10 10.72 17.98 78.38
N HIS A 11 9.83 18.93 78.08
CA HIS A 11 8.64 18.68 77.26
C HIS A 11 8.97 18.59 75.76
N PHE A 12 10.16 19.02 75.34
CA PHE A 12 10.67 18.88 73.97
C PHE A 12 11.54 17.62 73.76
N VAL A 13 11.70 16.77 74.77
CA VAL A 13 12.34 15.47 74.58
C VAL A 13 11.35 14.55 73.85
N LEU A 14 11.51 14.47 72.53
CA LEU A 14 10.76 13.53 71.72
C LEU A 14 10.95 12.11 72.30
N PRO A 15 9.86 11.39 72.63
CA PRO A 15 9.98 10.01 73.08
C PRO A 15 10.72 9.22 72.01
N ARG A 16 11.74 8.44 72.42
CA ARG A 16 12.44 7.58 71.48
C ARG A 16 11.44 6.53 71.01
N PRO A 17 11.11 6.49 69.71
CA PRO A 17 10.11 5.57 69.21
C PRO A 17 10.56 4.15 69.49
N ASP A 18 9.62 3.32 69.98
CA ASP A 18 9.90 1.91 70.17
C ASP A 18 10.20 1.26 68.81
N SER A 19 11.14 0.32 68.81
CA SER A 19 11.51 -0.46 67.62
C SER A 19 10.29 -1.06 66.89
N GLN A 20 9.26 -1.44 67.65
CA GLN A 20 8.00 -1.95 67.11
C GLN A 20 7.18 -0.88 66.38
N GLU A 21 7.18 0.36 66.85
CA GLU A 21 6.48 1.48 66.21
C GLU A 21 7.14 1.83 64.89
N ILE A 22 8.48 1.88 64.86
CA ILE A 22 9.24 2.11 63.62
C ILE A 22 8.93 1.02 62.58
N MET A 23 8.95 -0.26 62.99
CA MET A 23 8.63 -1.38 62.10
C MET A 23 7.21 -1.31 61.55
N LYS A 24 6.22 -0.92 62.37
CA LYS A 24 4.84 -0.72 61.91
C LYS A 24 4.75 0.40 60.87
N VAL A 25 5.40 1.54 61.09
CA VAL A 25 5.41 2.65 60.13
C VAL A 25 6.05 2.23 58.81
N ILE A 26 7.18 1.53 58.85
CA ILE A 26 7.85 1.01 57.64
C ILE A 26 6.93 0.03 56.90
N LEU A 27 6.26 -0.88 57.61
CA LEU A 27 5.33 -1.83 57.00
C LEU A 27 4.15 -1.12 56.33
N ILE A 28 3.57 -0.10 56.98
CA ILE A 28 2.48 0.71 56.41
C ILE A 28 2.95 1.43 55.14
N LEU A 29 4.12 2.05 55.17
CA LEU A 29 4.70 2.72 54.00
C LEU A 29 4.94 1.73 52.85
N LEU A 30 5.48 0.54 53.13
CA LEU A 30 5.71 -0.49 52.12
C LEU A 30 4.41 -1.00 51.52
N LEU A 31 3.38 -1.22 52.34
CA LEU A 31 2.07 -1.67 51.89
C LEU A 31 1.39 -0.59 51.02
N LEU A 32 1.56 0.69 51.39
CA LEU A 32 1.07 1.82 50.59
C LEU A 32 1.77 1.92 49.24
N VAL A 33 3.09 1.72 49.18
CA VAL A 33 3.84 1.67 47.91
C VAL A 33 3.36 0.51 47.03
N LEU A 34 3.20 -0.68 47.61
CA LEU A 34 2.72 -1.87 46.86
C LEU A 34 1.30 -1.66 46.33
N LEU A 35 0.42 -1.04 47.14
CA LEU A 35 -0.93 -0.67 46.73
C LEU A 35 -0.91 0.31 45.54
N LEU A 36 -0.05 1.33 45.55
CA LEU A 36 0.08 2.27 44.43
C LEU A 36 0.56 1.58 43.15
N PHE A 37 1.52 0.65 43.25
CA PHE A 37 1.94 -0.17 42.11
C PHE A 37 0.81 -1.04 41.57
N ALA A 38 0.06 -1.71 42.45
CA ALA A 38 -1.08 -2.53 42.07
C ALA A 38 -2.15 -1.70 41.35
N VAL A 39 -2.52 -0.54 41.91
CA VAL A 39 -3.51 0.38 41.29
C VAL A 39 -3.02 0.90 39.93
N SER A 40 -1.75 1.26 39.81
CA SER A 40 -1.16 1.69 38.53
C SER A 40 -1.20 0.59 37.47
N TYR A 41 -0.86 -0.64 37.87
CA TYR A 41 -0.91 -1.82 37.00
C TYR A 41 -2.34 -2.14 36.57
N LEU A 42 -3.29 -2.20 37.52
CA LEU A 42 -4.72 -2.42 37.27
C LEU A 42 -5.29 -1.35 36.35
N ARG A 43 -4.97 -0.07 36.58
CA ARG A 43 -5.40 1.04 35.72
C ARG A 43 -4.89 0.86 34.29
N SER A 44 -3.61 0.54 34.13
CA SER A 44 -3.00 0.30 32.82
C SER A 44 -3.64 -0.88 32.09
N TYR A 45 -3.93 -1.96 32.82
CA TYR A 45 -4.63 -3.13 32.29
C TYR A 45 -6.06 -2.81 31.83
N ILE A 46 -6.83 -2.09 32.65
CA ILE A 46 -8.20 -1.68 32.31
C ILE A 46 -8.21 -0.73 31.10
N ILE A 47 -7.26 0.19 31.00
CA ILE A 47 -7.14 1.09 29.84
C ILE A 47 -6.92 0.29 28.56
N LYS A 48 -5.98 -0.67 28.55
CA LYS A 48 -5.74 -1.55 27.39
C LYS A 48 -6.97 -2.34 26.97
N LEU A 49 -7.72 -2.88 27.94
CA LEU A 49 -8.97 -3.59 27.67
C LEU A 49 -10.03 -2.68 27.03
N ARG A 50 -10.18 -1.45 27.55
CA ARG A 50 -11.12 -0.46 27.00
C ARG A 50 -10.72 -0.03 25.60
N GLU A 51 -9.43 0.21 25.35
CA GLU A 51 -8.90 0.54 24.03
C GLU A 51 -9.20 -0.56 23.02
N ARG A 52 -8.87 -1.82 23.35
CA ARG A 52 -9.17 -2.98 22.49
C ARG A 52 -10.67 -3.11 22.20
N SER A 53 -11.52 -2.99 23.22
CA SER A 53 -12.98 -3.03 23.03
C SER A 53 -13.48 -1.88 22.16
N SER A 54 -12.95 -0.67 22.34
CA SER A 54 -13.34 0.49 21.54
C SER A 54 -12.90 0.37 20.07
N LEU A 55 -11.71 -0.19 19.82
CA LEU A 55 -11.22 -0.49 18.48
C LEU A 55 -12.11 -1.53 17.81
N LEU A 56 -12.45 -2.62 18.50
CA LEU A 56 -13.37 -3.64 18.00
C LEU A 56 -14.74 -3.04 17.65
N LYS A 57 -15.27 -2.13 18.47
CA LYS A 57 -16.51 -1.42 18.17
C LYS A 57 -16.39 -0.55 16.92
N SER A 58 -15.30 0.21 16.76
CA SER A 58 -15.04 1.03 15.57
C SER A 58 -14.88 0.19 14.30
N ALA A 59 -14.13 -0.91 14.38
CA ALA A 59 -13.93 -1.83 13.27
C ALA A 59 -15.24 -2.49 12.81
N ARG A 60 -16.09 -2.93 13.75
CA ARG A 60 -17.42 -3.48 13.44
C ARG A 60 -18.34 -2.44 12.81
N ARG A 61 -18.29 -1.17 13.25
CA ARG A 61 -19.04 -0.06 12.61
C ARG A 61 -18.64 0.14 11.15
N ARG A 62 -17.36 -0.09 10.82
CA ARG A 62 -16.83 -0.06 9.44
C ARG A 62 -17.03 -1.38 8.67
N ARG A 63 -17.78 -2.33 9.25
CA ARG A 63 -18.07 -3.66 8.67
C ARG A 63 -16.80 -4.42 8.29
N LEU A 64 -15.75 -4.30 9.10
CA LEU A 64 -14.52 -5.05 8.88
C LEU A 64 -14.75 -6.56 9.16
N SER A 65 -14.12 -7.41 8.35
CA SER A 65 -14.13 -8.86 8.55
C SER A 65 -13.31 -9.26 9.78
N PRO A 66 -13.49 -10.47 10.33
CA PRO A 66 -12.67 -10.95 11.44
C PRO A 66 -11.17 -10.91 11.13
N GLU A 67 -10.78 -11.29 9.92
CA GLU A 67 -9.38 -11.27 9.45
C GLU A 67 -8.81 -9.85 9.36
N GLU A 68 -9.60 -8.89 8.85
CA GLU A 68 -9.23 -7.47 8.81
C GLU A 68 -9.06 -6.88 10.22
N ILE A 69 -9.94 -7.29 11.16
CA ILE A 69 -9.85 -6.88 12.56
C ILE A 69 -8.56 -7.43 13.19
N GLU A 70 -8.23 -8.70 12.95
CA GLU A 70 -7.02 -9.32 13.45
C GLU A 70 -5.76 -8.65 12.90
N LEU A 71 -5.74 -8.31 11.61
CA LEU A 71 -4.64 -7.54 10.99
C LEU A 71 -4.42 -6.20 11.69
N VAL A 72 -5.49 -5.46 11.96
CA VAL A 72 -5.43 -4.17 12.67
C VAL A 72 -4.92 -4.36 14.11
N LEU A 73 -5.42 -5.35 14.83
CA LEU A 73 -5.01 -5.61 16.21
C LEU A 73 -3.53 -5.98 16.29
N THR A 74 -3.08 -6.88 15.42
CA THR A 74 -1.68 -7.32 15.38
C THR A 74 -0.74 -6.16 15.03
N ALA A 75 -1.13 -5.30 14.08
CA ALA A 75 -0.37 -4.11 13.74
C ALA A 75 -0.32 -3.10 14.90
N ALA A 76 -1.44 -2.87 15.60
CA ALA A 76 -1.53 -1.98 16.75
C ALA A 76 -0.65 -2.46 17.93
N GLU A 77 -0.58 -3.76 18.17
CA GLU A 77 0.31 -4.35 19.19
C GLU A 77 1.79 -4.14 18.86
N SER A 78 2.13 -4.10 17.56
CA SER A 78 3.50 -3.91 17.09
C SER A 78 3.97 -2.44 17.14
N ASN A 79 3.05 -1.46 17.16
CA ASN A 79 3.38 -0.03 17.18
C ASN A 79 2.51 0.76 18.19
N PRO A 80 2.87 0.75 19.49
CA PRO A 80 2.07 1.36 20.55
C PRO A 80 2.03 2.89 20.51
N LYS A 81 2.80 3.55 19.63
CA LYS A 81 2.85 5.01 19.51
C LYS A 81 1.68 5.59 18.71
N THR A 82 0.97 4.76 17.94
CA THR A 82 -0.13 5.22 17.09
C THR A 82 -1.46 4.88 17.75
N ASP A 83 -2.34 5.87 17.96
CA ASP A 83 -3.69 5.60 18.45
C ASP A 83 -4.46 4.79 17.40
N PRO A 84 -4.78 3.52 17.67
CA PRO A 84 -5.36 2.65 16.67
C PRO A 84 -6.84 2.98 16.37
N LYS A 85 -7.44 4.00 17.00
CA LYS A 85 -8.72 4.56 16.56
C LYS A 85 -8.57 5.50 15.37
N GLN A 86 -7.46 6.22 15.29
CA GLN A 86 -7.25 7.24 14.26
C GLN A 86 -7.03 6.62 12.88
N ILE A 87 -6.55 5.38 12.83
CA ILE A 87 -6.30 4.63 11.59
C ILE A 87 -7.55 4.41 10.73
N PHE A 88 -8.77 4.53 11.30
CA PHE A 88 -10.00 4.36 10.53
C PHE A 88 -10.46 5.66 9.84
N ASN A 89 -9.85 6.78 10.19
CA ASN A 89 -10.26 8.12 9.75
C ASN A 89 -9.11 8.88 9.06
N SER A 90 -7.86 8.43 9.22
CA SER A 90 -6.67 9.10 8.72
C SER A 90 -5.79 8.14 7.95
N VAL A 91 -5.64 8.39 6.64
CA VAL A 91 -4.73 7.65 5.76
C VAL A 91 -3.30 7.72 6.28
N ARG A 92 -2.89 8.88 6.82
CA ARG A 92 -1.55 9.07 7.39
C ARG A 92 -1.30 8.16 8.59
N ASP A 93 -2.26 8.02 9.49
CA ASP A 93 -2.10 7.19 10.68
C ASP A 93 -2.21 5.70 10.34
N PHE A 94 -2.99 5.35 9.32
CA PHE A 94 -2.94 4.01 8.72
C PHE A 94 -1.54 3.69 8.20
N HIS A 95 -0.93 4.59 7.42
CA HIS A 95 0.42 4.41 6.91
C HIS A 95 1.46 4.33 8.03
N ARG A 96 1.40 5.22 9.03
CA ARG A 96 2.28 5.14 10.20
C ARG A 96 2.21 3.79 10.91
N LEU A 97 1.03 3.17 10.95
CA LEU A 97 0.83 1.86 11.57
C LEU A 97 1.34 0.72 10.68
N PHE A 98 0.97 0.72 9.40
CA PHE A 98 1.16 -0.42 8.50
C PHE A 98 2.43 -0.34 7.65
N ASP A 99 3.04 0.83 7.43
CA ASP A 99 4.19 0.98 6.53
C ASP A 99 5.38 0.08 6.88
N PRO A 100 5.83 -0.03 8.15
CA PRO A 100 6.92 -0.95 8.50
C PRO A 100 6.61 -2.40 8.14
N TRP A 101 5.36 -2.81 8.41
CA TRP A 101 4.85 -4.14 8.06
C TRP A 101 4.74 -4.35 6.56
N MET A 102 4.22 -3.38 5.82
CA MET A 102 4.10 -3.46 4.37
C MET A 102 5.47 -3.56 3.71
N HIS A 103 6.47 -2.81 4.19
CA HIS A 103 7.84 -2.91 3.69
C HIS A 103 8.42 -4.32 3.95
N GLU A 104 8.32 -4.83 5.17
CA GLU A 104 8.78 -6.18 5.50
C GLU A 104 8.07 -7.26 4.68
N LEU A 105 6.73 -7.19 4.62
CA LEU A 105 5.91 -8.14 3.87
C LEU A 105 6.18 -8.05 2.37
N SER A 106 6.43 -6.86 1.82
CA SER A 106 6.75 -6.69 0.39
C SER A 106 8.04 -7.38 0.00
N ALA A 107 9.07 -7.33 0.86
CA ALA A 107 10.33 -8.02 0.62
C ALA A 107 10.17 -9.55 0.69
N LYS A 108 9.27 -10.04 1.55
CA LYS A 108 9.00 -11.48 1.72
C LYS A 108 8.00 -12.04 0.70
N ALA A 109 7.10 -11.20 0.18
CA ALA A 109 5.97 -11.61 -0.65
C ALA A 109 6.36 -12.26 -1.98
N GLU A 110 7.61 -12.09 -2.45
CA GLU A 110 8.09 -12.77 -3.65
C GLU A 110 8.27 -14.29 -3.43
N ASN A 111 8.65 -14.69 -2.21
CA ASN A 111 8.98 -16.07 -1.86
C ASN A 111 7.98 -16.72 -0.89
N ASP A 112 7.21 -15.92 -0.15
CA ASP A 112 6.26 -16.39 0.85
C ASP A 112 4.80 -16.03 0.48
N PRO A 113 3.98 -17.02 0.08
CA PRO A 113 2.56 -16.81 -0.21
C PRO A 113 1.75 -16.28 0.98
N GLN A 114 2.13 -16.60 2.22
CA GLN A 114 1.43 -16.08 3.41
C GLN A 114 1.71 -14.59 3.61
N ALA A 115 2.97 -14.18 3.47
CA ALA A 115 3.34 -12.77 3.50
C ALA A 115 2.59 -11.98 2.42
N ARG A 116 2.46 -12.58 1.22
CA ARG A 116 1.67 -12.01 0.14
C ARG A 116 0.19 -11.83 0.50
N ARG A 117 -0.47 -12.87 1.02
CA ARG A 117 -1.88 -12.79 1.45
C ARG A 117 -2.10 -11.70 2.51
N LYS A 118 -1.19 -11.58 3.48
CA LYS A 118 -1.26 -10.51 4.50
C LYS A 118 -1.13 -9.12 3.87
N LEU A 119 -0.19 -8.96 2.94
CA LEU A 119 0.02 -7.69 2.23
C LEU A 119 -1.22 -7.31 1.40
N ASP A 120 -1.78 -8.25 0.65
CA ASP A 120 -3.00 -8.05 -0.13
C ASP A 120 -4.19 -7.71 0.79
N GLY A 121 -4.30 -8.34 1.96
CA GLY A 121 -5.28 -8.01 3.00
C GLY A 121 -5.14 -6.59 3.54
N ILE A 122 -3.92 -6.09 3.73
CA ILE A 122 -3.67 -4.69 4.14
C ILE A 122 -4.13 -3.72 3.04
N PHE A 123 -3.87 -4.03 1.77
CA PHE A 123 -4.34 -3.19 0.66
C PHE A 123 -5.86 -3.20 0.53
N ALA A 124 -6.49 -4.37 0.66
CA ALA A 124 -7.95 -4.49 0.66
C ALA A 124 -8.58 -3.68 1.81
N LEU A 125 -8.03 -3.81 3.02
CA LEU A 125 -8.45 -3.04 4.19
C LEU A 125 -8.32 -1.53 3.94
N ARG A 126 -7.20 -1.08 3.37
CA ARG A 126 -6.98 0.33 3.04
C ARG A 126 -8.02 0.83 2.03
N LYS A 127 -8.24 0.09 0.93
CA LYS A 127 -9.25 0.44 -0.09
C LYS A 127 -10.64 0.53 0.54
N LYS A 128 -10.98 -0.40 1.44
CA LYS A 128 -12.25 -0.40 2.16
C LYS A 128 -12.43 0.79 3.11
N LEU A 129 -11.36 1.21 3.79
CA LEU A 129 -11.42 2.33 4.74
C LEU A 129 -11.40 3.70 4.08
N PHE A 130 -10.66 3.86 2.98
CA PHE A 130 -10.34 5.18 2.41
C PHE A 130 -10.69 5.34 0.93
N GLY A 131 -11.19 4.29 0.28
CA GLY A 131 -11.44 4.26 -1.15
C GLY A 131 -10.16 4.09 -1.99
N GLU A 132 -10.29 4.38 -3.28
CA GLU A 132 -9.19 4.27 -4.25
C GLU A 132 -8.23 5.44 -4.11
N VAL A 133 -7.14 5.24 -3.38
CA VAL A 133 -6.02 6.19 -3.37
C VAL A 133 -4.80 5.48 -3.94
N ALA A 134 -4.38 5.92 -5.12
CA ALA A 134 -3.19 5.46 -5.83
C ALA A 134 -1.97 5.35 -4.90
N TYR A 135 -1.53 4.14 -4.58
CA TYR A 135 -0.26 3.92 -3.90
C TYR A 135 0.88 4.09 -4.93
N HIS A 136 1.89 4.89 -4.59
CA HIS A 136 2.95 5.31 -5.50
C HIS A 136 4.34 4.79 -5.13
N PHE A 137 4.48 3.95 -4.10
CA PHE A 137 5.81 3.50 -3.67
C PHE A 137 6.19 2.17 -4.30
N GLY A 138 7.29 2.20 -5.06
CA GLY A 138 8.02 1.02 -5.50
C GLY A 138 7.39 0.25 -6.65
N LYS A 139 8.02 -0.90 -6.95
CA LYS A 139 7.58 -1.84 -7.97
C LYS A 139 6.20 -2.37 -7.64
N LEU A 140 5.32 -2.51 -8.63
CA LEU A 140 4.07 -3.24 -8.44
C LEU A 140 4.41 -4.68 -8.11
N THR A 141 3.93 -5.15 -6.96
CA THR A 141 4.04 -6.54 -6.55
C THR A 141 2.72 -7.26 -6.79
N SER A 142 1.59 -6.55 -6.74
CA SER A 142 0.25 -7.13 -6.83
C SER A 142 -0.65 -6.43 -7.84
N THR A 143 -1.54 -7.21 -8.46
CA THR A 143 -2.56 -6.67 -9.38
C THR A 143 -3.65 -5.91 -8.64
N ILE A 144 -3.79 -6.09 -7.31
CA ILE A 144 -4.65 -5.25 -6.45
C ILE A 144 -4.21 -3.78 -6.46
N GLN A 145 -2.93 -3.52 -6.78
CA GLN A 145 -2.38 -2.18 -6.84
C GLN A 145 -2.60 -1.48 -8.20
N LEU A 146 -3.29 -2.15 -9.15
CA LEU A 146 -3.68 -1.54 -10.42
C LEU A 146 -4.66 -0.38 -10.17
N ARG A 147 -4.65 0.60 -11.08
CA ARG A 147 -5.49 1.80 -10.99
C ARG A 147 -6.62 1.73 -11.99
N SER A 148 -7.79 2.18 -11.58
CA SER A 148 -8.86 2.57 -12.49
C SER A 148 -8.33 3.57 -13.52
N GLY A 149 -8.65 3.35 -14.78
CA GLY A 149 -8.13 4.10 -15.93
C GLY A 149 -6.77 3.63 -16.47
N GLN A 150 -6.10 2.68 -15.83
CA GLN A 150 -4.84 2.13 -16.34
C GLN A 150 -5.09 1.40 -17.66
N LYS A 151 -4.41 1.85 -18.72
CA LYS A 151 -4.46 1.21 -20.04
C LYS A 151 -3.71 -0.12 -20.00
N LEU A 152 -4.33 -1.15 -20.56
CA LEU A 152 -3.81 -2.51 -20.63
C LEU A 152 -3.76 -2.97 -22.09
N GLN A 153 -2.87 -3.91 -22.38
CA GLN A 153 -2.92 -4.76 -23.56
C GLN A 153 -3.27 -6.18 -23.10
N LEU A 154 -4.34 -6.74 -23.66
CA LEU A 154 -4.78 -8.10 -23.39
C LEU A 154 -4.38 -9.00 -24.56
N GLN A 155 -3.64 -10.06 -24.29
CA GLN A 155 -3.34 -11.13 -25.24
C GLN A 155 -4.08 -12.39 -24.82
N PHE A 156 -4.81 -13.00 -25.75
CA PHE A 156 -5.68 -14.16 -25.49
C PHE A 156 -5.85 -15.00 -26.76
N SER A 157 -6.32 -16.24 -26.60
CA SER A 157 -6.71 -17.09 -27.73
C SER A 157 -8.22 -17.03 -27.91
N TYR A 158 -8.67 -16.72 -29.13
CA TYR A 158 -10.09 -16.67 -29.50
C TYR A 158 -10.28 -17.47 -30.79
N GLU A 159 -11.17 -18.45 -30.78
CA GLU A 159 -11.43 -19.34 -31.92
C GLU A 159 -10.15 -20.01 -32.49
N GLY A 160 -9.19 -20.32 -31.62
CA GLY A 160 -7.91 -20.94 -31.99
C GLY A 160 -6.85 -19.97 -32.52
N GLN A 161 -7.13 -18.67 -32.58
CA GLN A 161 -6.19 -17.63 -33.02
C GLN A 161 -5.73 -16.78 -31.84
N ASN A 162 -4.42 -16.50 -31.77
CA ASN A 162 -3.88 -15.58 -30.79
C ASN A 162 -4.19 -14.13 -31.21
N MET A 163 -4.94 -13.43 -30.37
CA MET A 163 -5.35 -12.05 -30.58
C MET A 163 -4.76 -11.15 -29.50
N SER A 164 -4.70 -9.86 -29.81
CA SER A 164 -4.21 -8.82 -28.92
C SER A 164 -5.12 -7.61 -29.04
N ALA A 165 -5.68 -7.15 -27.92
CA ALA A 165 -6.60 -6.02 -27.91
C ALA A 165 -6.28 -5.05 -26.76
N PRO A 166 -6.41 -3.72 -27.00
CA PRO A 166 -6.30 -2.75 -25.93
C PRO A 166 -7.51 -2.85 -25.00
N SER A 167 -7.30 -2.57 -23.72
CA SER A 167 -8.33 -2.50 -22.70
C SER A 167 -7.97 -1.43 -21.66
N VAL A 168 -8.86 -1.20 -20.70
CA VAL A 168 -8.66 -0.29 -19.59
C VAL A 168 -9.20 -0.92 -18.31
N VAL A 169 -8.47 -0.74 -17.21
CA VAL A 169 -8.95 -1.10 -15.87
C VAL A 169 -10.10 -0.18 -15.50
N LEU A 170 -11.24 -0.75 -15.15
CA LEU A 170 -12.43 0.00 -14.73
C LEU A 170 -12.54 0.04 -13.20
N ASP A 171 -12.24 -1.08 -12.54
CA ASP A 171 -12.20 -1.23 -11.07
C ASP A 171 -11.31 -2.42 -10.69
N VAL A 172 -10.81 -2.43 -9.46
CA VAL A 172 -9.94 -3.48 -8.91
C VAL A 172 -10.33 -3.75 -7.46
N ASP A 173 -11.14 -4.76 -7.19
CA ASP A 173 -11.51 -5.10 -5.82
C ASP A 173 -10.62 -6.23 -5.26
N ALA A 174 -11.02 -6.86 -4.15
CA ALA A 174 -10.25 -7.96 -3.57
C ALA A 174 -10.51 -9.32 -4.27
N ALA A 175 -11.58 -9.41 -5.06
CA ALA A 175 -12.02 -10.63 -5.73
C ALA A 175 -11.60 -10.67 -7.20
N ALA A 176 -11.62 -9.53 -7.89
CA ALA A 176 -11.42 -9.44 -9.32
C ALA A 176 -10.87 -8.09 -9.80
N ILE A 177 -10.23 -8.14 -10.97
CA ILE A 177 -9.91 -6.97 -11.78
C ILE A 177 -11.02 -6.84 -12.83
N THR A 178 -11.75 -5.72 -12.82
CA THR A 178 -12.76 -5.41 -13.83
C THR A 178 -12.12 -4.57 -14.93
N VAL A 179 -12.15 -5.06 -16.17
CA VAL A 179 -11.59 -4.37 -17.33
C VAL A 179 -12.64 -4.20 -18.43
N ALA A 180 -12.41 -3.25 -19.34
CA ALA A 180 -13.25 -3.11 -20.53
C ALA A 180 -13.09 -4.34 -21.45
N ASN A 181 -14.20 -4.95 -21.84
CA ASN A 181 -14.18 -6.12 -22.69
C ASN A 181 -13.71 -5.75 -24.10
N PRO A 182 -12.73 -6.48 -24.70
CA PRO A 182 -12.33 -6.29 -26.09
C PRO A 182 -13.52 -6.32 -27.05
N CYS A 183 -13.44 -5.46 -28.07
CA CYS A 183 -14.44 -5.36 -29.12
C CYS A 183 -13.79 -5.60 -30.48
N LEU A 184 -14.40 -6.45 -31.30
CA LEU A 184 -13.97 -6.76 -32.66
C LEU A 184 -15.12 -6.44 -33.61
N LYS A 185 -14.89 -5.57 -34.59
CA LYS A 185 -15.90 -5.14 -35.57
C LYS A 185 -17.22 -4.62 -34.96
N GLY A 186 -17.14 -4.01 -33.77
CA GLY A 186 -18.31 -3.45 -33.07
C GLY A 186 -19.00 -4.43 -32.11
N GLU A 187 -18.59 -5.69 -32.06
CA GLU A 187 -19.13 -6.69 -31.14
C GLU A 187 -18.13 -7.03 -30.03
N PHE A 188 -18.64 -7.15 -28.79
CA PHE A 188 -17.83 -7.56 -27.65
C PHE A 188 -17.53 -9.05 -27.71
N LEU A 189 -16.26 -9.40 -27.53
CA LEU A 189 -15.82 -10.79 -27.52
C LEU A 189 -16.40 -11.51 -26.30
N ARG A 190 -16.72 -12.80 -26.48
CA ARG A 190 -17.25 -13.63 -25.41
C ARG A 190 -16.19 -14.59 -24.92
N PHE A 191 -15.93 -14.54 -23.62
CA PHE A 191 -14.96 -15.41 -22.96
C PHE A 191 -15.69 -16.37 -22.03
N ASN A 192 -15.15 -17.58 -21.91
CA ASN A 192 -15.57 -18.56 -20.94
C ASN A 192 -14.80 -18.39 -19.63
N LYS A 193 -15.38 -18.88 -18.55
CA LYS A 193 -14.66 -18.96 -17.27
C LYS A 193 -13.43 -19.85 -17.44
N GLY A 194 -12.28 -19.35 -17.06
CA GLY A 194 -10.99 -20.04 -17.16
C GLY A 194 -10.17 -19.68 -18.39
N ASP A 195 -10.71 -18.93 -19.36
CA ASP A 195 -9.94 -18.47 -20.51
C ASP A 195 -8.73 -17.67 -20.06
N LEU A 196 -7.56 -18.00 -20.61
CA LEU A 196 -6.27 -17.44 -20.22
C LEU A 196 -6.00 -16.11 -20.90
N PHE A 197 -5.48 -15.17 -20.12
CA PHE A 197 -5.07 -13.85 -20.57
C PHE A 197 -3.65 -13.57 -20.13
N LYS A 198 -2.85 -13.08 -21.08
CA LYS A 198 -1.58 -12.44 -20.79
C LYS A 198 -1.78 -10.95 -20.90
N VAL A 199 -1.62 -10.26 -19.76
CA VAL A 199 -1.89 -8.83 -19.63
C VAL A 199 -0.58 -8.09 -19.52
N SER A 200 -0.46 -6.97 -20.24
CA SER A 200 0.68 -6.09 -20.11
C SER A 200 0.30 -4.61 -20.10
N PHE A 201 1.13 -3.79 -19.46
CA PHE A 201 0.90 -2.35 -19.37
C PHE A 201 2.16 -1.58 -19.02
N PHE A 202 2.15 -0.28 -19.31
CA PHE A 202 3.18 0.66 -18.85
C PHE A 202 2.65 1.44 -17.66
N ARG A 203 3.49 1.57 -16.63
CA ARG A 203 3.24 2.44 -15.49
C ARG A 203 4.17 3.65 -15.57
N ASP A 204 3.58 4.83 -15.47
CA ASP A 204 4.32 6.09 -15.52
C ASP A 204 5.42 6.13 -14.45
N ASN A 205 6.61 6.61 -14.84
CA ASN A 205 7.80 6.74 -13.99
C ASN A 205 8.27 5.45 -13.31
N ASP A 206 7.84 4.27 -13.79
CA ASP A 206 8.24 2.99 -13.23
C ASP A 206 8.75 2.04 -14.32
N GLY A 207 7.87 1.42 -15.11
CA GLY A 207 8.31 0.44 -16.11
C GLY A 207 7.18 -0.30 -16.80
N TYR A 208 7.56 -1.27 -17.63
CA TYR A 208 6.65 -2.20 -18.29
C TYR A 208 6.37 -3.39 -17.37
N TYR A 209 5.11 -3.78 -17.28
CA TYR A 209 4.66 -4.88 -16.45
C TYR A 209 3.89 -5.90 -17.27
N GLN A 210 4.02 -7.16 -16.88
CA GLN A 210 3.32 -8.28 -17.50
C GLN A 210 2.87 -9.29 -16.43
N PHE A 211 1.68 -9.85 -16.60
CA PHE A 211 1.19 -10.95 -15.77
C PHE A 211 0.24 -11.85 -16.56
N GLU A 212 0.03 -13.05 -16.04
CA GLU A 212 -0.93 -14.01 -16.58
C GLU A 212 -2.10 -14.16 -15.61
N THR A 213 -3.31 -14.25 -16.15
CA THR A 213 -4.56 -14.39 -15.39
C THR A 213 -5.59 -15.16 -16.21
N HIS A 214 -6.78 -15.38 -15.66
CA HIS A 214 -7.89 -16.03 -16.32
C HIS A 214 -9.20 -15.28 -16.08
N ALA A 215 -10.17 -15.47 -16.99
CA ALA A 215 -11.52 -14.94 -16.82
C ALA A 215 -12.26 -15.66 -15.68
N LEU A 216 -12.84 -14.89 -14.75
CA LEU A 216 -13.58 -15.43 -13.60
C LEU A 216 -15.03 -15.78 -13.92
N ARG A 217 -15.63 -15.07 -14.90
CA ARG A 217 -17.03 -15.23 -15.30
C ARG A 217 -17.13 -15.19 -16.81
N SER A 218 -18.12 -15.90 -17.34
CA SER A 218 -18.49 -15.71 -18.74
C SER A 218 -19.12 -14.33 -18.89
N SER A 219 -18.83 -13.66 -20.01
CA SER A 219 -19.47 -12.38 -20.33
C SER A 219 -20.94 -12.65 -20.64
N ASP A 220 -21.80 -12.63 -19.62
CA ASP A 220 -23.24 -12.78 -19.82
C ASP A 220 -23.78 -11.66 -20.71
N SER A 221 -24.84 -11.97 -21.47
CA SER A 221 -25.49 -11.04 -22.40
C SER A 221 -25.99 -9.75 -21.76
N SER A 222 -26.21 -9.73 -20.44
CA SER A 222 -26.66 -8.55 -19.71
C SER A 222 -25.55 -7.50 -19.48
N ARG A 223 -24.27 -7.88 -19.56
CA ARG A 223 -23.13 -6.98 -19.30
C ARG A 223 -21.93 -7.28 -20.21
N PRO A 224 -22.09 -7.22 -21.54
CA PRO A 224 -21.03 -7.60 -22.48
C PRO A 224 -19.83 -6.65 -22.47
N HIS A 225 -19.95 -5.47 -21.87
CA HIS A 225 -18.90 -4.45 -21.85
C HIS A 225 -17.81 -4.69 -20.81
N PHE A 226 -18.03 -5.63 -19.86
CA PHE A 226 -17.12 -5.87 -18.75
C PHE A 226 -16.52 -7.27 -18.82
N LEU A 227 -15.22 -7.35 -18.58
CA LEU A 227 -14.47 -8.59 -18.43
C LEU A 227 -13.90 -8.64 -17.01
N PHE A 228 -14.21 -9.72 -16.28
CA PHE A 228 -13.72 -9.94 -14.91
C PHE A 228 -12.54 -10.90 -14.95
N LEU A 229 -11.36 -10.40 -14.62
CA LEU A 229 -10.13 -11.18 -14.56
C LEU A 229 -9.78 -11.50 -13.11
N ALA A 230 -9.18 -12.67 -12.88
CA ALA A 230 -8.63 -13.02 -11.59
C ALA A 230 -7.42 -12.13 -11.25
N HIS A 231 -7.10 -12.01 -9.96
CA HIS A 231 -5.80 -11.47 -9.58
C HIS A 231 -4.69 -12.45 -9.97
N ALA A 232 -3.63 -11.92 -10.58
CA ALA A 232 -2.46 -12.72 -10.87
C ALA A 232 -1.66 -13.02 -9.60
N GLU A 233 -1.16 -14.24 -9.50
CA GLU A 233 -0.26 -14.66 -8.42
C GLU A 233 1.08 -13.93 -8.48
N LYS A 234 1.57 -13.69 -9.71
CA LYS A 234 2.85 -13.03 -9.97
C LYS A 234 2.67 -11.94 -11.01
N ILE A 235 3.32 -10.81 -10.77
CA ILE A 235 3.49 -9.73 -11.73
C ILE A 235 4.97 -9.55 -12.00
N GLN A 236 5.35 -9.54 -13.26
CA GLN A 236 6.73 -9.37 -13.68
C GLN A 236 6.94 -7.95 -14.18
N ARG A 237 7.93 -7.26 -13.60
CA ARG A 237 8.44 -6.00 -14.14
C ARG A 237 9.51 -6.30 -15.18
N ILE A 238 9.33 -5.82 -16.40
CA ILE A 238 10.28 -5.96 -17.50
C ILE A 238 10.97 -4.60 -17.68
N GLN A 239 12.24 -4.52 -17.32
CA GLN A 239 13.06 -3.34 -17.57
C GLN A 239 13.59 -3.39 -19.01
N SER A 240 12.90 -2.71 -19.94
CA SER A 240 13.33 -2.63 -21.33
C SER A 240 14.32 -1.50 -21.61
N ARG A 241 14.53 -0.57 -20.66
CA ARG A 241 15.42 0.58 -20.82
C ARG A 241 16.74 0.35 -20.10
N GLU A 242 17.83 0.45 -20.85
CA GLU A 242 19.20 0.41 -20.33
C GLU A 242 19.55 1.70 -19.60
N PHE A 243 19.07 2.84 -20.11
CA PHE A 243 19.39 4.17 -19.58
C PHE A 243 18.18 4.88 -18.97
N TYR A 244 18.45 5.69 -17.95
CA TYR A 244 17.46 6.56 -17.33
C TYR A 244 17.08 7.69 -18.28
N ARG A 245 15.78 8.06 -18.29
CA ARG A 245 15.28 9.20 -19.05
C ARG A 245 15.05 10.38 -18.12
N LEU A 246 15.68 11.50 -18.44
CA LEU A 246 15.39 12.78 -17.82
C LEU A 246 14.23 13.44 -18.57
N ASN A 247 13.09 13.63 -17.89
CA ASN A 247 12.02 14.47 -18.43
C ASN A 247 12.53 15.90 -18.56
N THR A 248 12.49 16.45 -19.76
CA THR A 248 12.98 17.79 -20.06
C THR A 248 12.07 18.48 -21.07
N ARG A 249 12.25 19.78 -21.27
CA ARG A 249 11.54 20.54 -22.31
C ARG A 249 12.53 21.47 -22.98
N ILE A 250 13.33 20.89 -23.87
CA ILE A 250 14.39 21.63 -24.56
C ILE A 250 13.89 21.93 -25.98
N PRO A 251 13.72 23.22 -26.34
CA PRO A 251 13.43 23.56 -27.72
C PRO A 251 14.62 23.14 -28.59
N PHE A 252 14.34 22.49 -29.71
CA PHE A 252 15.37 22.05 -30.65
C PHE A 252 14.89 22.24 -32.08
N LYS A 253 15.85 22.26 -33.00
CA LYS A 253 15.58 22.31 -34.43
C LYS A 253 16.17 21.07 -35.08
N PHE A 254 15.42 20.47 -36.00
CA PHE A 254 15.87 19.26 -36.69
C PHE A 254 15.48 19.27 -38.16
N ARG A 255 16.17 18.42 -38.92
CA ARG A 255 15.95 18.22 -40.36
C ARG A 255 15.82 16.73 -40.61
N ARG A 256 14.92 16.36 -41.53
CA ARG A 256 14.72 14.96 -41.92
C ARG A 256 15.51 14.68 -43.18
N PHE A 257 16.50 13.80 -43.09
CA PHE A 257 17.21 13.29 -44.26
C PHE A 257 16.62 11.93 -44.64
N ALA A 258 16.41 11.70 -45.94
CA ALA A 258 16.15 10.36 -46.44
C ALA A 258 17.50 9.64 -46.54
N TRP A 259 17.64 8.54 -45.82
CA TRP A 259 18.86 7.73 -45.86
C TRP A 259 18.79 6.76 -47.04
N ASN A 260 19.80 6.78 -47.90
CA ASN A 260 20.03 5.77 -48.94
C ASN A 260 21.38 5.11 -48.67
N ASP A 261 21.43 3.77 -48.73
CA ASP A 261 22.61 2.98 -48.35
C ASP A 261 23.76 3.05 -49.36
N ASP A 262 23.53 3.67 -50.52
CA ASP A 262 24.53 3.80 -51.57
C ASP A 262 25.54 4.91 -51.26
N LEU A 263 26.83 4.53 -51.15
CA LEU A 263 27.94 5.38 -50.70
C LEU A 263 28.12 6.65 -51.55
N GLU A 264 27.81 6.58 -52.84
CA GLU A 264 27.94 7.69 -53.80
C GLU A 264 26.75 8.66 -53.79
N ASN A 265 25.60 8.25 -53.24
CA ASN A 265 24.34 9.02 -53.22
C ASN A 265 23.89 9.41 -51.80
N ARG A 266 24.80 9.43 -50.82
CA ARG A 266 24.50 9.72 -49.40
C ARG A 266 23.81 11.06 -49.16
N TYR A 267 23.94 12.00 -50.09
CA TYR A 267 23.26 13.29 -50.08
C TYR A 267 22.92 13.68 -51.52
N LEU A 268 21.87 13.10 -52.11
CA LEU A 268 21.33 13.63 -53.36
C LEU A 268 20.68 15.00 -53.08
N PRO A 269 21.23 16.12 -53.59
CA PRO A 269 20.58 17.41 -53.57
C PRO A 269 19.52 17.38 -54.68
N GLY A 270 18.32 16.92 -54.33
CA GLY A 270 17.24 16.71 -55.29
C GLY A 270 15.85 16.56 -54.67
N MET A 271 15.70 16.92 -53.40
CA MET A 271 14.42 17.00 -52.70
C MET A 271 14.31 18.38 -52.08
N GLU A 272 14.06 19.40 -52.92
CA GLU A 272 13.88 20.82 -52.56
C GLU A 272 12.80 21.07 -51.47
N LYS A 273 12.13 20.04 -50.97
CA LYS A 273 11.11 20.09 -49.90
C LYS A 273 11.48 19.42 -48.58
N LEU A 274 12.67 18.82 -48.44
CA LEU A 274 13.12 18.19 -47.17
C LEU A 274 14.06 19.08 -46.34
N GLU A 275 14.43 20.26 -46.84
CA GLU A 275 15.30 21.22 -46.15
C GLU A 275 14.58 22.09 -45.11
N MET A 276 13.26 21.89 -44.92
CA MET A 276 12.52 22.69 -43.96
C MET A 276 12.97 22.34 -42.54
N GLU A 277 13.68 23.28 -41.91
CA GLU A 277 14.05 23.20 -40.51
C GLU A 277 12.79 23.17 -39.67
N MET A 278 12.59 22.05 -38.98
CA MET A 278 11.44 21.85 -38.12
C MET A 278 11.80 22.22 -36.70
N GLU A 279 10.94 23.00 -36.06
CA GLU A 279 11.03 23.27 -34.63
C GLU A 279 10.33 22.16 -33.86
N GLY A 280 10.93 21.75 -32.76
CA GLY A 280 10.37 20.75 -31.87
C GLY A 280 10.77 21.01 -30.43
N VAL A 281 10.21 20.20 -29.53
CA VAL A 281 10.58 20.20 -28.12
C VAL A 281 10.95 18.78 -27.74
N ILE A 282 12.17 18.61 -27.23
CA ILE A 282 12.59 17.35 -26.64
C ILE A 282 11.86 17.20 -25.30
N LEU A 283 11.03 16.15 -25.18
CA LEU A 283 10.23 15.87 -23.99
C LEU A 283 10.95 14.97 -22.97
N ASP A 284 11.85 14.10 -23.45
CA ASP A 284 12.73 13.29 -22.62
C ASP A 284 14.08 13.05 -23.31
N ILE A 285 15.15 12.85 -22.54
CA ILE A 285 16.48 12.47 -23.02
C ILE A 285 16.98 11.28 -22.21
N SER A 286 17.53 10.28 -22.87
CA SER A 286 18.36 9.24 -22.25
C SER A 286 19.80 9.35 -22.70
N GLY A 287 20.73 8.92 -21.84
CA GLY A 287 22.14 8.74 -22.19
C GLY A 287 22.37 7.56 -23.15
#